data_AF-A0A956MIK2-F1
#
_entry.id   AF-A0A956MIK2-F1
#
_cell.length_a   1.000
_cell.length_b   1.000
_cell.length_c   1.000
_cell.angle_alpha   90.00
_cell.angle_beta   90.00
_cell.angle_gamma   90.00
#
_symmetry.space_group_name_H-M   'P 1'
#
loop_
_entity.id
_entity.type
_entity.pdbx_description
1 polymer ?
#
loop_
_entity_poly.entity_id
_entity_poly.type
_entity_poly.pdbx_seq_one_letter_code
_entity_poly.pdbx_strand_id
1 'polypeptide(L)'
;EVLWSVATGGRVRSSPAVADGVVYVGSADGIVRALRLEDGSEVWSFRTEGHTLDSAAFGFDRRTVTGGPTVVGDRVLVGSRDARMYALDRATGRPLWAEDDSSSAWVIATPAVVDGRVIFGRSSSAKVQALSLVDGALLWEAAAGALVFSSATVAGGTAFLTTGGGALLALDAATGERRWSRRLDGPSWTTPALADGVLVVGTDAGTLLALEEAEAGQPRVAVFQDSTLFQASITARRGIDTRLARQLAARGHERLDRAGLVRFLEERTRDGAPSAVVMATDVIPPELLEPGPDTGPLRQYLERGGRIVWVGDPPRWALWDPEAQRFGLDIARAREVTDVDHAPWVSDARVHRPTPAGVAWGLEGWWIGPGGVDPTAVTTVLASDEEGRAAAWVKSFGGPPGSGWVWLPVATEERLWPAVARVAEAGILVAF
;
A
#
# COMPACT_ATOMS: atom_id res chain seq x y z
N GLU A 1 -41.68 2.78 26.38
CA GLU A 1 -41.95 1.67 27.32
C GLU A 1 -41.01 0.52 26.98
N VAL A 2 -40.65 -0.35 27.93
CA VAL A 2 -39.80 -1.53 27.70
C VAL A 2 -40.71 -2.71 27.36
N LEU A 3 -40.53 -3.36 26.20
CA LEU A 3 -41.36 -4.49 25.76
C LEU A 3 -41.04 -5.79 26.50
N TRP A 4 -39.75 -6.13 26.60
CA TRP A 4 -39.26 -7.30 27.32
C TRP A 4 -37.80 -7.09 27.73
N SER A 5 -37.32 -7.92 28.65
CA SER A 5 -35.91 -7.95 29.06
C SER A 5 -35.47 -9.38 29.34
N VAL A 6 -34.21 -9.69 29.01
CA VAL A 6 -33.61 -11.02 29.22
C VAL A 6 -32.31 -10.83 29.99
N ALA A 7 -32.14 -11.62 31.05
CA ALA A 7 -30.89 -11.65 31.80
C ALA A 7 -29.84 -12.52 31.08
N THR A 8 -28.68 -11.95 30.80
CA THR A 8 -27.50 -12.69 30.33
C THR A 8 -26.57 -13.02 31.50
N GLY A 9 -25.69 -14.02 31.33
CA GLY A 9 -24.70 -14.38 32.35
C GLY A 9 -23.51 -13.43 32.42
N GLY A 10 -23.45 -12.41 31.56
CA GLY A 10 -22.37 -11.45 31.48
C GLY A 10 -22.75 -10.19 30.69
N ARG A 11 -21.89 -9.18 30.72
CA ARG A 11 -22.09 -7.90 30.03
C ARG A 11 -22.39 -8.10 28.54
N VAL A 12 -23.38 -7.38 28.03
CA VAL A 12 -23.68 -7.31 26.59
C VAL A 12 -22.96 -6.09 26.02
N ARG A 13 -21.87 -6.33 25.27
CA ARG A 13 -21.15 -5.31 24.49
C ARG A 13 -21.41 -5.45 22.99
N SER A 14 -21.87 -6.63 22.58
CA SER A 14 -22.29 -6.94 21.22
C SER A 14 -23.50 -6.11 20.82
N SER A 15 -23.46 -5.53 19.62
CA SER A 15 -24.65 -4.94 19.01
C SER A 15 -25.55 -6.07 18.51
N PRO A 16 -26.86 -6.09 18.84
CA PRO A 16 -27.75 -7.14 18.37
C PRO A 16 -27.99 -7.02 16.86
N ALA A 17 -28.16 -8.15 16.19
CA ALA A 17 -28.65 -8.23 14.82
C ALA A 17 -30.08 -8.79 14.81
N VAL A 18 -30.95 -8.25 13.97
CA VAL A 18 -32.35 -8.68 13.87
C VAL A 18 -32.64 -9.13 12.44
N ALA A 19 -33.17 -10.34 12.28
CA ALA A 19 -33.61 -10.85 10.99
C ALA A 19 -34.79 -11.80 11.16
N ASP A 20 -35.83 -11.62 10.33
CA ASP A 20 -37.08 -12.39 10.32
C ASP A 20 -37.68 -12.65 11.71
N GLY A 21 -37.77 -11.59 12.52
CA GLY A 21 -38.38 -11.66 13.86
C GLY A 21 -37.52 -12.35 14.92
N VAL A 22 -36.24 -12.59 14.65
CA VAL A 22 -35.28 -13.16 15.61
C VAL A 22 -34.13 -12.17 15.86
N VAL A 23 -33.80 -11.97 17.13
CA VAL A 23 -32.69 -11.17 17.62
C VAL A 23 -31.51 -12.08 17.94
N TYR A 24 -30.35 -11.81 17.36
CA TYR A 24 -29.10 -12.51 17.62
C TYR A 24 -28.16 -11.60 18.40
N VAL A 25 -27.59 -12.10 19.49
CA VAL A 25 -26.69 -11.30 20.33
C VAL A 25 -25.69 -12.15 21.10
N GLY A 26 -24.45 -11.68 21.21
CA GLY A 26 -23.39 -12.27 22.04
C GLY A 26 -23.21 -11.55 23.37
N SER A 27 -22.68 -12.25 24.38
CA SER A 27 -22.36 -11.65 25.68
C SER A 27 -21.02 -12.11 26.26
N ALA A 28 -20.59 -11.43 27.34
CA ALA A 28 -19.35 -11.72 28.06
C ALA A 28 -19.32 -13.06 28.80
N ASP A 29 -20.44 -13.78 28.82
CA ASP A 29 -20.50 -15.17 29.30
C ASP A 29 -20.06 -16.19 28.22
N GLY A 30 -19.73 -15.76 27.00
CA GLY A 30 -19.35 -16.65 25.89
C GLY A 30 -20.52 -17.36 25.23
N ILE A 31 -21.74 -16.84 25.41
CA ILE A 31 -22.95 -17.40 24.83
C ILE A 31 -23.50 -16.46 23.76
N VAL A 32 -23.80 -17.02 22.58
CA VAL A 32 -24.57 -16.38 21.52
C VAL A 32 -26.00 -16.86 21.63
N ARG A 33 -26.96 -15.94 21.63
CA ARG A 33 -28.39 -16.25 21.78
C ARG A 33 -29.17 -15.80 20.56
N ALA A 34 -30.15 -16.60 20.18
CA ALA A 34 -31.24 -16.20 19.30
C ALA A 34 -32.52 -16.09 20.13
N LEU A 35 -33.14 -14.93 20.12
CA LEU A 35 -34.34 -14.60 20.90
C LEU A 35 -35.45 -14.16 19.95
N ARG A 36 -36.70 -14.46 20.25
CA ARG A 36 -37.82 -13.90 19.48
C ARG A 36 -37.91 -12.40 19.72
N LEU A 37 -38.07 -11.63 18.65
CA LEU A 37 -38.22 -10.18 18.72
C LEU A 37 -39.49 -9.76 19.47
N GLU A 38 -40.54 -10.58 19.40
CA GLU A 38 -41.85 -10.29 19.99
C GLU A 38 -41.85 -10.29 21.52
N ASP A 39 -41.23 -11.30 22.15
CA ASP A 39 -41.35 -11.54 23.59
C ASP A 39 -40.02 -11.84 24.31
N GLY A 40 -38.89 -11.88 23.58
CA GLY A 40 -37.58 -12.19 24.14
C GLY A 40 -37.38 -13.68 24.48
N SER A 41 -38.32 -14.57 24.13
CA SER A 41 -38.17 -16.01 24.37
C SER A 41 -37.00 -16.59 23.58
N GLU A 42 -36.20 -17.46 24.22
CA GLU A 42 -35.05 -18.08 23.55
C GLU A 42 -35.49 -19.07 22.47
N VAL A 43 -34.98 -18.88 21.26
CA VAL A 43 -35.09 -19.83 20.14
C VAL A 43 -34.00 -20.88 20.25
N TRP A 44 -32.75 -20.42 20.42
CA TRP A 44 -31.59 -21.26 20.69
C TRP A 44 -30.48 -20.46 21.36
N SER A 45 -29.55 -21.17 21.99
CA SER A 45 -28.28 -20.61 22.46
C SER A 45 -27.10 -21.49 22.06
N PHE A 46 -25.97 -20.86 21.75
CA PHE A 46 -24.72 -21.49 21.38
C PHE A 46 -23.61 -21.05 22.34
N ARG A 47 -22.91 -22.01 22.94
CA ARG A 47 -21.73 -21.77 23.79
C ARG A 47 -20.49 -21.82 22.92
N THR A 48 -19.75 -20.72 22.85
CA THR A 48 -18.43 -20.72 22.19
C THR A 48 -17.45 -21.58 22.99
N GLU A 49 -16.33 -21.97 22.39
CA GLU A 49 -15.27 -22.65 23.15
C GLU A 49 -14.78 -21.78 24.31
N GLY A 50 -14.73 -20.46 24.12
CA GLY A 50 -14.40 -19.49 25.15
C GLY A 50 -15.20 -19.63 26.44
N HIS A 51 -16.47 -20.05 26.36
CA HIS A 51 -17.31 -20.30 27.54
C HIS A 51 -16.67 -21.28 28.54
N THR A 52 -15.91 -22.25 28.04
CA THR A 52 -15.24 -23.29 28.84
C THR A 52 -13.84 -22.89 29.30
N LEU A 53 -13.25 -21.84 28.72
CA LEU A 53 -11.89 -21.43 29.05
C LEU A 53 -11.82 -20.72 30.41
N ASP A 54 -10.81 -21.07 31.21
CA ASP A 54 -10.45 -20.27 32.37
C ASP A 54 -9.65 -19.05 31.96
N SER A 55 -10.31 -17.90 31.88
CA SER A 55 -9.66 -16.63 31.52
C SER A 55 -8.55 -16.22 32.50
N ALA A 56 -8.62 -16.67 33.76
CA ALA A 56 -7.56 -16.38 34.74
C ALA A 56 -6.23 -17.03 34.33
N ALA A 57 -6.27 -18.22 33.72
CA ALA A 57 -5.08 -18.92 33.23
C ALA A 57 -4.35 -18.18 32.09
N PHE A 58 -5.04 -17.29 31.37
CA PHE A 58 -4.46 -16.50 30.28
C PHE A 58 -4.07 -15.07 30.70
N GLY A 59 -4.48 -14.63 31.89
CA GLY A 59 -4.29 -13.24 32.35
C GLY A 59 -5.21 -12.22 31.66
N PHE A 60 -6.16 -12.67 30.83
CA PHE A 60 -7.13 -11.83 30.14
C PHE A 60 -8.39 -12.62 29.75
N ASP A 61 -9.48 -11.91 29.47
CA ASP A 61 -10.77 -12.49 29.09
C ASP A 61 -10.73 -13.13 27.69
N ARG A 62 -11.00 -14.44 27.63
CA ARG A 62 -11.15 -15.23 26.40
C ARG A 62 -12.59 -15.68 26.11
N ARG A 63 -13.56 -15.28 26.93
CA ARG A 63 -14.95 -15.74 26.80
C ARG A 63 -15.78 -14.81 25.94
N THR A 64 -15.54 -13.51 26.04
CA THR A 64 -16.50 -12.52 25.53
C THR A 64 -16.71 -12.59 24.03
N VAL A 65 -17.98 -12.64 23.62
CA VAL A 65 -18.43 -12.33 22.26
C VAL A 65 -18.74 -10.84 22.20
N THR A 66 -17.84 -10.06 21.59
CA THR A 66 -17.93 -8.58 21.59
C THR A 66 -18.46 -8.03 20.27
N GLY A 67 -18.08 -8.61 19.14
CA GLY A 67 -18.57 -8.19 17.83
C GLY A 67 -20.07 -8.43 17.70
N GLY A 68 -20.75 -7.64 16.88
CA GLY A 68 -22.13 -7.91 16.50
C GLY A 68 -22.22 -9.18 15.66
N PRO A 69 -23.30 -9.96 15.74
CA PRO A 69 -23.53 -11.05 14.79
C PRO A 69 -23.84 -10.50 13.41
N THR A 70 -23.36 -11.18 12.36
CA THR A 70 -23.77 -10.90 10.98
C THR A 70 -24.69 -12.01 10.49
N VAL A 71 -25.92 -11.66 10.13
CA VAL A 71 -26.91 -12.61 9.60
C VAL A 71 -26.86 -12.58 8.08
N VAL A 72 -26.58 -13.71 7.44
CA VAL A 72 -26.56 -13.84 5.98
C VAL A 72 -27.18 -15.17 5.57
N GLY A 73 -28.29 -15.10 4.83
CA GLY A 73 -29.04 -16.29 4.41
C GLY A 73 -29.44 -17.17 5.58
N ASP A 74 -28.93 -18.41 5.58
CA ASP A 74 -29.14 -19.44 6.59
C ASP A 74 -28.08 -19.42 7.71
N ARG A 75 -27.23 -18.38 7.79
CA ARG A 75 -26.08 -18.33 8.71
C ARG A 75 -26.11 -17.13 9.64
N VAL A 76 -25.54 -17.34 10.82
CA VAL A 76 -25.17 -16.29 11.79
C VAL A 76 -23.67 -16.37 12.03
N LEU A 77 -22.94 -15.31 11.69
CA LEU A 77 -21.49 -15.21 11.84
C LEU A 77 -21.13 -14.44 13.11
N VAL A 78 -20.19 -14.94 13.89
CA VAL A 78 -19.79 -14.33 15.17
C VAL A 78 -18.30 -14.52 15.44
N GLY A 79 -17.64 -13.41 15.82
CA GLY A 79 -16.27 -13.42 16.33
C GLY A 79 -16.23 -13.49 17.86
N SER A 80 -15.25 -14.22 18.39
CA SER A 80 -15.07 -14.40 19.83
C SER A 80 -13.62 -14.12 20.29
N ARG A 81 -13.46 -13.81 21.58
CA ARG A 81 -12.13 -13.68 22.22
C ARG A 81 -11.43 -15.01 22.48
N ASP A 82 -12.08 -16.13 22.16
CA ASP A 82 -11.42 -17.43 22.10
C ASP A 82 -10.52 -17.61 20.86
N ALA A 83 -10.42 -16.56 20.02
CA ALA A 83 -9.66 -16.49 18.77
C ALA A 83 -10.35 -17.11 17.55
N ARG A 84 -11.66 -17.37 17.63
CA ARG A 84 -12.40 -17.98 16.52
C ARG A 84 -13.44 -17.06 15.90
N MET A 85 -13.62 -17.27 14.60
CA MET A 85 -14.83 -16.95 13.85
C MET A 85 -15.70 -18.20 13.76
N TYR A 86 -17.01 -18.06 13.98
CA TYR A 86 -17.98 -19.13 13.87
C TYR A 86 -19.03 -18.78 12.81
N ALA A 87 -19.49 -19.78 12.06
CA ALA A 87 -20.78 -19.73 11.37
C ALA A 87 -21.74 -20.72 12.02
N LEU A 88 -22.89 -20.22 12.44
CA LEU A 88 -23.95 -20.99 13.05
C LEU A 88 -25.12 -21.10 12.07
N ASP A 89 -25.75 -22.26 12.02
CA ASP A 89 -27.04 -22.46 11.37
C ASP A 89 -28.06 -21.53 12.04
N ARG A 90 -28.70 -20.68 11.26
CA ARG A 90 -29.55 -19.61 11.75
C ARG A 90 -30.79 -20.13 12.47
N ALA A 91 -31.31 -21.28 12.07
CA ALA A 91 -32.52 -21.87 12.63
C ALA A 91 -32.26 -22.62 13.94
N THR A 92 -31.10 -23.25 14.08
CA THR A 92 -30.80 -24.19 15.17
C THR A 92 -29.67 -23.76 16.09
N GLY A 93 -28.85 -22.79 15.68
CA GLY A 93 -27.66 -22.36 16.42
C GLY A 93 -26.50 -23.35 16.38
N ARG A 94 -26.60 -24.45 15.62
CA ARG A 94 -25.53 -25.44 15.50
C ARG A 94 -24.39 -24.89 14.66
N PRO A 95 -23.12 -25.13 15.01
CA PRO A 95 -22.00 -24.68 14.19
C PRO A 95 -22.02 -25.41 12.84
N LEU A 96 -22.03 -24.62 11.77
CA LEU A 96 -21.77 -25.09 10.40
C LEU A 96 -20.26 -25.24 10.19
N TRP A 97 -19.50 -24.27 10.72
CA TRP A 97 -18.05 -24.32 10.84
C TRP A 97 -17.58 -23.40 11.96
N ALA A 98 -16.38 -23.68 12.47
CA ALA A 98 -15.65 -22.84 13.40
C ALA A 98 -14.18 -22.86 12.96
N GLU A 99 -13.50 -21.74 13.10
CA GLU A 99 -12.09 -21.69 12.72
C GLU A 99 -11.22 -22.55 13.66
N ASP A 100 -10.27 -23.31 13.10
CA ASP A 100 -9.42 -24.23 13.87
C ASP A 100 -8.19 -23.57 14.50
N ASP A 101 -7.87 -22.32 14.15
CA ASP A 101 -6.69 -21.61 14.67
C ASP A 101 -6.92 -20.96 16.05
N SER A 102 -6.94 -21.81 17.08
CA SER A 102 -7.00 -21.38 18.48
C SER A 102 -5.74 -20.64 18.99
N SER A 103 -4.66 -20.65 18.20
CA SER A 103 -3.39 -19.98 18.50
C SER A 103 -3.39 -18.49 18.11
N SER A 104 -4.42 -18.06 17.38
CA SER A 104 -4.56 -16.70 16.93
C SER A 104 -5.04 -15.73 18.02
N ALA A 105 -5.28 -14.49 17.61
CA ALA A 105 -5.72 -13.39 18.44
C ALA A 105 -7.24 -13.22 18.42
N TRP A 106 -7.76 -12.38 19.31
CA TRP A 106 -9.20 -12.16 19.44
C TRP A 106 -9.84 -11.68 18.13
N VAL A 107 -11.06 -12.17 17.87
CA VAL A 107 -11.93 -11.66 16.82
C VAL A 107 -13.07 -10.88 17.49
N ILE A 108 -12.94 -9.55 17.51
CA ILE A 108 -13.89 -8.68 18.24
C ILE A 108 -14.68 -7.74 17.34
N ALA A 109 -14.29 -7.64 16.08
CA ALA A 109 -15.01 -6.88 15.06
C ALA A 109 -16.26 -7.63 14.60
N THR A 110 -17.26 -6.90 14.11
CA THR A 110 -18.39 -7.49 13.39
C THR A 110 -17.88 -7.98 12.02
N PRO A 111 -18.09 -9.24 11.62
CA PRO A 111 -17.62 -9.74 10.33
C PRO A 111 -18.41 -9.13 9.17
N ALA A 112 -17.72 -8.66 8.14
CA ALA A 112 -18.35 -8.23 6.89
C ALA A 112 -18.49 -9.40 5.93
N VAL A 113 -19.56 -9.41 5.13
CA VAL A 113 -19.78 -10.45 4.12
C VAL A 113 -19.91 -9.82 2.74
N VAL A 114 -19.11 -10.30 1.79
CA VAL A 114 -19.13 -9.87 0.39
C VAL A 114 -18.74 -11.04 -0.50
N ASP A 115 -19.51 -11.31 -1.56
CA ASP A 115 -19.19 -12.31 -2.60
C ASP A 115 -18.71 -13.67 -2.04
N GLY A 116 -19.42 -14.17 -1.02
CA GLY A 116 -19.11 -15.45 -0.37
C GLY A 116 -17.89 -15.44 0.56
N ARG A 117 -17.37 -14.26 0.92
CA ARG A 117 -16.22 -14.07 1.82
C ARG A 117 -16.65 -13.43 3.13
N VAL A 118 -16.04 -13.86 4.22
CA VAL A 118 -16.21 -13.32 5.57
C VAL A 118 -14.94 -12.57 5.95
N ILE A 119 -14.99 -11.23 5.94
CA ILE A 119 -13.83 -10.36 6.16
C ILE A 119 -13.86 -9.80 7.59
N PHE A 120 -12.75 -9.92 8.32
CA PHE A 120 -12.62 -9.39 9.67
C PHE A 120 -11.17 -9.09 10.06
N GLY A 121 -11.02 -8.18 11.03
CA GLY A 121 -9.75 -7.86 11.68
C GLY A 121 -9.48 -8.72 12.91
N ARG A 122 -8.20 -8.87 13.25
CA ARG A 122 -7.73 -9.54 14.47
C ARG A 122 -6.99 -8.58 15.38
N SER A 123 -6.99 -8.89 16.68
CA SER A 123 -6.28 -8.10 17.68
C SER A 123 -4.76 -8.23 17.56
N SER A 124 -4.09 -8.90 18.50
CA SER A 124 -2.63 -8.92 18.65
C SER A 124 -1.86 -9.58 17.51
N SER A 125 -2.52 -10.33 16.63
CA SER A 125 -1.88 -10.90 15.45
C SER A 125 -1.75 -9.89 14.29
N ALA A 126 -2.34 -8.69 14.42
CA ALA A 126 -2.18 -7.56 13.50
C ALA A 126 -2.46 -7.91 12.03
N LYS A 127 -3.54 -8.65 11.81
CA LYS A 127 -3.96 -9.19 10.49
C LYS A 127 -5.41 -8.85 10.18
N VAL A 128 -5.70 -8.75 8.89
CA VAL A 128 -7.06 -8.84 8.32
C VAL A 128 -7.14 -10.14 7.53
N GLN A 129 -8.27 -10.84 7.59
CA GLN A 129 -8.45 -12.10 6.88
C GLN A 129 -9.80 -12.15 6.18
N ALA A 130 -9.87 -12.99 5.14
CA ALA A 130 -11.11 -13.48 4.60
C ALA A 130 -11.21 -15.00 4.71
N LEU A 131 -12.34 -15.47 5.23
CA LEU A 131 -12.71 -16.88 5.19
C LEU A 131 -13.82 -17.10 4.15
N SER A 132 -13.90 -18.31 3.61
CA SER A 132 -15.04 -18.77 2.82
C SER A 132 -16.28 -18.83 3.69
N LEU A 133 -17.37 -18.21 3.23
CA LEU A 133 -18.66 -18.26 3.92
C LEU A 133 -19.20 -19.70 4.03
N VAL A 134 -18.86 -20.56 3.06
CA VAL A 134 -19.42 -21.90 2.92
C VAL A 134 -18.89 -22.84 4.02
N ASP A 135 -17.57 -22.88 4.18
CA ASP A 135 -16.84 -23.89 4.96
C ASP A 135 -15.81 -23.32 5.93
N GLY A 136 -15.62 -21.99 5.96
CA GLY A 136 -14.67 -21.34 6.87
C GLY A 136 -13.21 -21.45 6.43
N ALA A 137 -12.93 -21.95 5.22
CA ALA A 137 -11.56 -22.04 4.71
C ALA A 137 -10.91 -20.66 4.56
N LEU A 138 -9.65 -20.50 4.97
CA LEU A 138 -8.90 -19.26 4.77
C LEU A 138 -8.69 -19.00 3.27
N LEU A 139 -9.19 -17.87 2.78
CA LEU A 139 -9.04 -17.44 1.39
C LEU A 139 -7.82 -16.54 1.20
N TRP A 140 -7.66 -15.56 2.09
CA TRP A 140 -6.50 -14.67 2.10
C TRP A 140 -6.26 -14.08 3.49
N GLU A 141 -5.02 -13.61 3.69
CA GLU A 141 -4.59 -12.87 4.86
C GLU A 141 -3.74 -11.67 4.44
N ALA A 142 -3.97 -10.52 5.08
CA ALA A 142 -3.22 -9.28 4.88
C ALA A 142 -2.64 -8.78 6.20
N ALA A 143 -1.37 -8.35 6.17
CA ALA A 143 -0.74 -7.70 7.31
C ALA A 143 -1.34 -6.30 7.52
N ALA A 144 -1.89 -6.05 8.71
CA ALA A 144 -2.45 -4.75 9.09
C ALA A 144 -1.43 -3.86 9.81
N GLY A 145 -0.34 -4.45 10.33
CA GLY A 145 0.75 -3.75 11.02
C GLY A 145 0.42 -3.30 12.45
N ALA A 146 -0.84 -3.37 12.87
CA ALA A 146 -1.30 -3.12 14.24
C ALA A 146 -2.63 -3.82 14.51
N LEU A 147 -3.10 -3.73 15.76
CA LEU A 147 -4.40 -4.24 16.22
C LEU A 147 -5.54 -3.75 15.32
N VAL A 148 -6.44 -4.66 14.90
CA VAL A 148 -7.62 -4.30 14.09
C VAL A 148 -8.88 -4.64 14.87
N PHE A 149 -9.50 -3.62 15.47
CA PHE A 149 -10.77 -3.76 16.20
C PHE A 149 -11.98 -3.25 15.41
N SER A 150 -11.73 -2.50 14.34
CA SER A 150 -12.77 -2.00 13.45
C SER A 150 -13.41 -3.14 12.66
N SER A 151 -14.69 -3.00 12.37
CA SER A 151 -15.35 -3.85 11.37
C SER A 151 -14.95 -3.36 9.98
N ALA A 152 -15.03 -4.24 8.99
CA ALA A 152 -14.77 -3.86 7.61
C ALA A 152 -16.01 -3.19 6.98
N THR A 153 -15.78 -2.08 6.30
CA THR A 153 -16.77 -1.50 5.37
C THR A 153 -16.38 -1.89 3.96
N VAL A 154 -17.29 -2.49 3.21
CA VAL A 154 -17.00 -3.01 1.87
C VAL A 154 -17.80 -2.25 0.82
N ALA A 155 -17.12 -1.72 -0.19
CA ALA A 155 -17.74 -1.08 -1.35
C ALA A 155 -16.81 -1.15 -2.57
N GLY A 156 -17.38 -1.26 -3.77
CA GLY A 156 -16.58 -1.26 -5.02
C GLY A 156 -15.49 -2.35 -5.08
N GLY A 157 -15.70 -3.48 -4.40
CA GLY A 157 -14.68 -4.54 -4.27
C GLY A 157 -13.52 -4.18 -3.34
N THR A 158 -13.62 -3.11 -2.56
CA THR A 158 -12.62 -2.69 -1.57
C THR A 158 -13.16 -2.90 -0.15
N ALA A 159 -12.33 -3.45 0.74
CA ALA A 159 -12.59 -3.52 2.17
C ALA A 159 -11.77 -2.46 2.91
N PHE A 160 -12.45 -1.59 3.66
CA PHE A 160 -11.87 -0.51 4.44
C PHE A 160 -11.86 -0.85 5.93
N LEU A 161 -10.69 -0.74 6.57
CA LEU A 161 -10.51 -1.00 8.00
C LEU A 161 -9.55 0.02 8.62
N THR A 162 -9.78 0.38 9.88
CA THR A 162 -8.83 1.18 10.67
C THR A 162 -8.06 0.32 11.66
N THR A 163 -6.85 0.75 12.00
CA THR A 163 -5.97 0.06 12.95
C THR A 163 -5.65 0.93 14.17
N GLY A 164 -5.34 0.25 15.27
CA GLY A 164 -4.82 0.87 16.49
C GLY A 164 -3.45 1.54 16.31
N GLY A 165 -2.77 1.28 15.19
CA GLY A 165 -1.53 1.98 14.80
C GLY A 165 -1.77 3.31 14.08
N GLY A 166 -3.03 3.71 13.91
CA GLY A 166 -3.41 4.94 13.21
C GLY A 166 -3.29 4.82 11.69
N ALA A 167 -3.62 3.65 11.13
CA ALA A 167 -3.74 3.47 9.70
C ALA A 167 -5.20 3.24 9.31
N LEU A 168 -5.60 3.81 8.17
CA LEU A 168 -6.75 3.39 7.39
C LEU A 168 -6.24 2.56 6.21
N LEU A 169 -6.75 1.34 6.09
CA LEU A 169 -6.38 0.38 5.06
C LEU A 169 -7.52 0.29 4.03
N ALA A 170 -7.15 0.20 2.76
CA ALA A 170 -8.03 -0.21 1.68
C ALA A 170 -7.44 -1.48 1.05
N LEU A 171 -8.14 -2.59 1.22
CA LEU A 171 -7.74 -3.90 0.72
C LEU A 171 -8.66 -4.32 -0.41
N ASP A 172 -8.14 -4.97 -1.44
CA ASP A 172 -8.98 -5.69 -2.39
C ASP A 172 -9.77 -6.77 -1.64
N ALA A 173 -11.09 -6.75 -1.73
CA ALA A 173 -11.94 -7.67 -0.98
C ALA A 173 -11.81 -9.12 -1.47
N ALA A 174 -11.42 -9.33 -2.73
CA ALA A 174 -11.30 -10.64 -3.32
C ALA A 174 -9.95 -11.31 -3.00
N THR A 175 -8.86 -10.54 -2.98
CA THR A 175 -7.48 -11.04 -2.84
C THR A 175 -6.79 -10.67 -1.53
N GLY A 176 -7.25 -9.64 -0.82
CA GLY A 176 -6.58 -9.09 0.36
C GLY A 176 -5.39 -8.19 0.04
N GLU A 177 -5.06 -8.00 -1.24
CA GLU A 177 -3.98 -7.12 -1.65
C GLU A 177 -4.26 -5.68 -1.23
N ARG A 178 -3.25 -5.01 -0.68
CA ARG A 178 -3.40 -3.62 -0.24
C ARG A 178 -3.44 -2.69 -1.44
N ARG A 179 -4.63 -2.14 -1.74
CA ARG A 179 -4.82 -1.10 -2.76
C ARG A 179 -4.14 0.20 -2.36
N TRP A 180 -4.32 0.62 -1.12
CA TRP A 180 -3.60 1.74 -0.51
C TRP A 180 -3.71 1.71 1.02
N SER A 181 -2.90 2.53 1.70
CA SER A 181 -3.08 2.81 3.12
C SER A 181 -2.78 4.28 3.41
N ARG A 182 -3.52 4.86 4.36
CA ARG A 182 -3.35 6.24 4.80
C ARG A 182 -3.05 6.30 6.29
N ARG A 183 -2.04 7.08 6.66
CA ARG A 183 -1.79 7.41 8.07
C ARG A 183 -2.83 8.43 8.55
N LEU A 184 -3.47 8.12 9.66
CA LEU A 184 -4.38 8.99 10.37
C LEU A 184 -3.60 9.82 11.41
N ASP A 185 -4.25 10.82 11.99
CA ASP A 185 -3.68 11.68 13.03
C ASP A 185 -3.58 11.00 14.41
N GLY A 186 -4.13 9.80 14.56
CA GLY A 186 -4.01 8.96 15.75
C GLY A 186 -4.56 7.54 15.55
N PRO A 187 -4.44 6.67 16.56
CA PRO A 187 -5.10 5.36 16.58
C PRO A 187 -6.58 5.46 16.23
N SER A 188 -7.12 4.45 15.54
CA SER A 188 -8.54 4.42 15.23
C SER A 188 -9.11 3.02 15.36
N TRP A 189 -10.16 2.92 16.18
CA TRP A 189 -10.90 1.69 16.47
C TRP A 189 -12.30 1.69 15.86
N THR A 190 -12.65 2.76 15.14
CA THR A 190 -13.99 2.99 14.61
C THR A 190 -14.16 2.27 13.28
N THR A 191 -15.37 1.78 12.99
CA THR A 191 -15.68 1.24 11.67
C THR A 191 -15.80 2.42 10.69
N PRO A 192 -15.04 2.44 9.58
CA PRO A 192 -15.18 3.50 8.58
C PRO A 192 -16.61 3.58 8.04
N ALA A 193 -17.19 4.76 7.92
CA ALA A 193 -18.48 4.94 7.25
C ALA A 193 -18.24 5.45 5.83
N LEU A 194 -18.86 4.84 4.82
CA LEU A 194 -18.75 5.27 3.43
C LEU A 194 -20.12 5.67 2.91
N ALA A 195 -20.21 6.87 2.34
CA ALA A 195 -21.38 7.35 1.62
C ALA A 195 -20.94 8.31 0.52
N ASP A 196 -21.52 8.16 -0.68
CA ASP A 196 -21.27 9.06 -1.82
C ASP A 196 -19.79 9.30 -2.14
N GLY A 197 -18.97 8.24 -2.02
CA GLY A 197 -17.51 8.32 -2.26
C GLY A 197 -16.74 9.06 -1.16
N VAL A 198 -17.35 9.34 -0.01
CA VAL A 198 -16.69 9.94 1.15
C VAL A 198 -16.64 8.94 2.29
N LEU A 199 -15.41 8.62 2.70
CA LEU A 199 -15.12 7.74 3.82
C LEU A 199 -14.83 8.57 5.08
N VAL A 200 -15.59 8.33 6.14
CA VAL A 200 -15.50 9.03 7.43
C VAL A 200 -14.96 8.08 8.49
N VAL A 201 -13.91 8.50 9.20
CA VAL A 201 -13.30 7.74 10.30
C VAL A 201 -13.10 8.63 11.52
N GLY A 202 -13.29 8.08 12.71
CA GLY A 202 -12.94 8.74 13.97
C GLY A 202 -11.60 8.26 14.52
N THR A 203 -10.85 9.12 15.20
CA THR A 203 -9.55 8.76 15.81
C THR A 203 -9.48 9.14 17.28
N ASP A 204 -8.53 8.52 17.99
CA ASP A 204 -8.25 8.80 19.41
C ASP A 204 -7.63 10.20 19.61
N ALA A 205 -7.30 10.92 18.54
CA ALA A 205 -6.95 12.35 18.61
C ALA A 205 -8.18 13.25 18.85
N GLY A 206 -9.39 12.67 18.88
CA GLY A 206 -10.65 13.41 19.05
C GLY A 206 -11.17 14.02 17.76
N THR A 207 -10.74 13.50 16.61
CA THR A 207 -11.10 14.02 15.28
C THR A 207 -12.02 13.07 14.53
N LEU A 208 -12.86 13.65 13.66
CA LEU A 208 -13.54 12.95 12.58
C LEU A 208 -12.89 13.41 11.27
N LEU A 209 -12.38 12.46 10.50
CA LEU A 209 -11.71 12.70 9.23
C LEU A 209 -12.63 12.23 8.10
N ALA A 210 -13.03 13.14 7.22
CA ALA A 210 -13.68 12.83 5.96
C ALA A 210 -12.63 12.76 4.85
N LEU A 211 -12.62 11.66 4.11
CA LEU A 211 -11.64 11.35 3.09
C LEU A 211 -12.40 10.99 1.82
N GLU A 212 -12.07 11.63 0.71
CA GLU A 212 -12.53 11.12 -0.59
C GLU A 212 -11.99 9.69 -0.77
N GLU A 213 -12.86 8.79 -1.23
CA GLU A 213 -12.48 7.46 -1.67
C GLU A 213 -11.56 7.62 -2.86
N ALA A 214 -10.26 7.54 -2.62
CA ALA A 214 -9.29 7.47 -3.69
C ALA A 214 -9.53 6.13 -4.40
N GLU A 215 -10.22 6.17 -5.54
CA GLU A 215 -10.02 5.16 -6.57
C GLU A 215 -8.51 5.08 -6.80
N ALA A 216 -7.90 3.91 -6.60
CA ALA A 216 -6.50 3.75 -6.92
C ALA A 216 -6.33 4.08 -8.41
N GLY A 217 -5.73 5.24 -8.70
CA GLY A 217 -5.48 5.63 -10.08
C GLY A 217 -4.74 4.51 -10.80
N GLN A 218 -5.05 4.28 -12.07
CA GLN A 218 -4.36 3.22 -12.81
C GLN A 218 -2.84 3.47 -12.79
N PRO A 219 -2.02 2.42 -12.64
CA PRO A 219 -0.58 2.56 -12.73
C PRO A 219 -0.18 3.24 -14.03
N ARG A 220 0.68 4.26 -13.95
CA ARG A 220 1.10 5.03 -15.12
C ARG A 220 2.60 5.10 -15.21
N VAL A 221 3.12 4.79 -16.40
CA VAL A 221 4.49 5.10 -16.78
C VAL A 221 4.43 6.21 -17.81
N ALA A 222 5.25 7.24 -17.61
CA ALA A 222 5.36 8.37 -18.50
C ALA A 222 6.83 8.62 -18.86
N VAL A 223 7.06 9.32 -19.96
CA VAL A 223 8.39 9.79 -20.37
C VAL A 223 8.36 11.32 -20.43
N PHE A 224 9.28 11.95 -19.72
CA PHE A 224 9.49 13.39 -19.82
C PHE A 224 10.48 13.70 -20.94
N GLN A 225 10.06 14.55 -21.88
CA GLN A 225 10.91 15.07 -22.96
C GLN A 225 10.58 16.55 -23.19
N ASP A 226 11.59 17.40 -23.18
CA ASP A 226 11.44 18.83 -23.49
C ASP A 226 12.55 19.29 -24.45
N SER A 227 12.15 19.56 -25.70
CA SER A 227 13.07 20.03 -26.74
C SER A 227 13.63 21.43 -26.48
N THR A 228 13.00 22.24 -25.62
CA THR A 228 13.51 23.56 -25.25
C THR A 228 14.76 23.46 -24.36
N LEU A 229 14.94 22.32 -23.67
CA LEU A 229 16.11 22.03 -22.85
C LEU A 229 17.27 21.45 -23.66
N PHE A 230 17.16 21.35 -24.99
CA PHE A 230 18.18 20.75 -25.86
C PHE A 230 19.57 21.38 -25.70
N GLN A 231 19.64 22.70 -25.51
CA GLN A 231 20.92 23.38 -25.30
C GLN A 231 21.57 23.01 -23.97
N ALA A 232 20.79 22.64 -22.96
CA ALA A 232 21.27 22.28 -21.62
C ALA A 232 21.46 20.76 -21.43
N SER A 233 20.96 19.93 -22.35
CA SER A 233 20.95 18.47 -22.22
C SER A 233 22.02 17.79 -23.08
N ILE A 234 22.92 17.03 -22.46
CA ILE A 234 23.89 16.17 -23.17
C ILE A 234 23.15 15.03 -23.87
N THR A 235 22.15 14.47 -23.21
CA THR A 235 21.29 13.40 -23.72
C THR A 235 20.56 13.82 -25.00
N ALA A 236 20.00 15.03 -25.02
CA ALA A 236 19.27 15.55 -26.17
C ALA A 236 20.19 15.79 -27.39
N ARG A 237 21.40 16.35 -27.17
CA ARG A 237 22.38 16.58 -28.25
C ARG A 237 22.80 15.30 -28.99
N ARG A 238 22.72 14.13 -28.33
CA ARG A 238 23.02 12.81 -28.92
C ARG A 238 21.80 12.14 -29.56
N GLY A 239 20.66 12.83 -29.62
CA GLY A 239 19.38 12.30 -30.12
C GLY A 239 18.88 11.09 -29.33
N ILE A 240 19.33 10.94 -28.08
CA ILE A 240 18.96 9.83 -27.20
C ILE A 240 17.55 10.06 -26.66
N ASP A 241 17.27 11.30 -26.25
CA ASP A 241 15.97 11.78 -25.78
C ASP A 241 14.82 11.36 -26.74
N THR A 242 15.01 11.61 -28.04
CA THR A 242 14.01 11.40 -29.08
C THR A 242 13.80 9.91 -29.35
N ARG A 243 14.88 9.12 -29.31
CA ARG A 243 14.81 7.66 -29.50
C ARG A 243 14.10 6.99 -28.32
N LEU A 244 14.45 7.38 -27.09
CA LEU A 244 13.87 6.85 -25.86
C LEU A 244 12.38 7.21 -25.75
N ALA A 245 12.04 8.48 -25.94
CA ALA A 245 10.64 8.93 -25.92
C ALA A 245 9.81 8.28 -27.03
N ARG A 246 10.40 8.00 -28.20
CA ARG A 246 9.73 7.23 -29.27
C ARG A 246 9.45 5.79 -28.88
N GLN A 247 10.42 5.10 -28.30
CA GLN A 247 10.24 3.70 -27.88
C GLN A 247 9.23 3.57 -26.75
N LEU A 248 9.26 4.45 -25.75
CA LEU A 248 8.29 4.42 -24.64
C LEU A 248 6.88 4.77 -25.12
N ALA A 249 6.73 5.77 -26.00
CA ALA A 249 5.44 6.08 -26.61
C ALA A 249 4.90 4.91 -27.48
N ALA A 250 5.76 4.18 -28.19
CA ALA A 250 5.36 3.00 -28.93
C ALA A 250 4.86 1.85 -28.03
N ARG A 251 5.18 1.89 -26.73
CA ARG A 251 4.66 0.97 -25.69
C ARG A 251 3.41 1.49 -24.99
N GLY A 252 2.87 2.63 -25.42
CA GLY A 252 1.66 3.24 -24.84
C GLY A 252 1.93 4.21 -23.68
N HIS A 253 3.20 4.49 -23.35
CA HIS A 253 3.55 5.42 -22.27
C HIS A 253 3.39 6.87 -22.72
N GLU A 254 2.81 7.70 -21.87
CA GLU A 254 2.54 9.10 -22.16
C GLU A 254 3.82 9.92 -22.27
N ARG A 255 3.84 10.88 -23.20
CA ARG A 255 4.90 11.89 -23.26
C ARG A 255 4.49 13.15 -22.54
N LEU A 256 5.32 13.58 -21.61
CA LEU A 256 5.10 14.77 -20.80
C LEU A 256 6.03 15.89 -21.29
N ASP A 257 5.43 17.07 -21.48
CA ASP A 257 6.16 18.34 -21.48
C ASP A 257 6.36 18.83 -20.04
N ARG A 258 6.92 20.03 -19.87
CA ARG A 258 7.25 20.60 -18.55
C ARG A 258 6.01 20.77 -17.66
N ALA A 259 4.92 21.28 -18.21
CA ALA A 259 3.67 21.48 -17.47
C ALA A 259 2.98 20.14 -17.16
N GLY A 260 3.01 19.21 -18.12
CA GLY A 260 2.53 17.85 -17.96
C GLY A 260 3.27 17.10 -16.87
N LEU A 261 4.60 17.27 -16.75
CA LEU A 261 5.39 16.66 -15.70
C LEU A 261 5.00 17.15 -14.32
N VAL A 262 4.86 18.46 -14.13
CA VAL A 262 4.40 19.04 -12.85
C VAL A 262 3.03 18.48 -12.47
N ARG A 263 2.06 18.53 -13.39
CA ARG A 263 0.72 17.98 -13.14
C ARG A 263 0.75 16.50 -12.81
N PHE A 264 1.53 15.71 -13.55
CA PHE A 264 1.65 14.27 -13.32
C PHE A 264 2.17 13.97 -11.91
N LEU A 265 3.25 14.64 -11.50
CA LEU A 265 3.84 14.45 -10.16
C LEU A 265 2.84 14.85 -9.07
N GLU A 266 2.16 15.99 -9.21
CA GLU A 266 1.16 16.45 -8.24
C GLU A 266 -0.07 15.53 -8.16
N GLU A 267 -0.58 15.08 -9.31
CA GLU A 267 -1.66 14.10 -9.39
C GLU A 267 -1.29 12.80 -8.69
N ARG A 268 -0.10 12.25 -8.98
CA ARG A 268 0.36 10.99 -8.39
C ARG A 268 0.72 11.10 -6.92
N THR A 269 1.21 12.26 -6.50
CA THR A 269 1.41 12.58 -5.07
C THR A 269 0.08 12.61 -4.32
N ARG A 270 -1.00 13.05 -4.98
CA ARG A 270 -2.35 13.11 -4.41
C ARG A 270 -3.05 11.76 -4.38
N ASP A 271 -3.03 11.01 -5.48
CA ASP A 271 -3.75 9.75 -5.61
C ASP A 271 -2.96 8.52 -5.10
N GLY A 272 -1.63 8.64 -4.96
CA GLY A 272 -0.75 7.59 -4.46
C GLY A 272 -0.63 6.38 -5.40
N ALA A 273 -1.12 6.48 -6.64
CA ALA A 273 -1.08 5.40 -7.60
C ALA A 273 0.36 5.06 -8.01
N PRO A 274 0.70 3.75 -8.16
CA PRO A 274 2.01 3.34 -8.64
C PRO A 274 2.36 4.04 -9.95
N SER A 275 3.50 4.72 -9.98
CA SER A 275 3.87 5.50 -11.15
C SER A 275 5.37 5.66 -11.32
N ALA A 276 5.78 5.79 -12.57
CA ALA A 276 7.16 6.08 -12.96
C ALA A 276 7.21 7.16 -14.02
N VAL A 277 8.18 8.05 -13.89
CA VAL A 277 8.57 8.95 -14.98
C VAL A 277 9.99 8.59 -15.41
N VAL A 278 10.15 8.25 -16.68
CA VAL A 278 11.46 8.13 -17.33
C VAL A 278 11.90 9.53 -17.77
N MET A 279 13.03 9.99 -17.26
CA MET A 279 13.62 11.26 -17.66
C MET A 279 14.44 11.02 -18.93
N ALA A 280 13.90 11.42 -20.09
CA ALA A 280 14.65 11.35 -21.36
C ALA A 280 15.63 12.53 -21.54
N THR A 281 15.93 13.23 -20.45
CA THR A 281 16.83 14.38 -20.36
C THR A 281 17.61 14.29 -19.04
N ASP A 282 18.80 14.85 -19.05
CA ASP A 282 19.70 15.02 -17.90
C ASP A 282 19.47 16.35 -17.17
N VAL A 283 18.33 17.01 -17.42
CA VAL A 283 17.93 18.29 -16.82
C VAL A 283 16.65 18.12 -16.02
N ILE A 284 16.65 18.60 -14.78
CA ILE A 284 15.43 18.70 -13.95
C ILE A 284 14.83 20.10 -14.16
N PRO A 285 13.53 20.20 -14.54
CA PRO A 285 12.85 21.48 -14.56
C PRO A 285 12.85 22.16 -13.18
N PRO A 286 13.29 23.43 -13.06
CA PRO A 286 13.29 24.18 -11.81
C PRO A 286 12.00 24.10 -10.99
N GLU A 287 10.83 24.06 -11.63
CA GLU A 287 9.51 23.97 -10.97
C GLU A 287 9.38 22.74 -10.09
N LEU A 288 10.11 21.66 -10.39
CA LEU A 288 10.08 20.46 -9.56
C LEU A 288 10.85 20.60 -8.26
N LEU A 289 11.70 21.63 -8.17
CA LEU A 289 12.60 21.89 -7.06
C LEU A 289 12.20 23.13 -6.24
N GLU A 290 11.16 23.86 -6.63
CA GLU A 290 10.66 25.01 -5.88
C GLU A 290 9.61 24.56 -4.85
N PRO A 291 9.59 25.12 -3.62
CA PRO A 291 10.45 26.19 -3.11
C PRO A 291 11.83 25.71 -2.61
N GLY A 292 12.08 24.41 -2.64
CA GLY A 292 13.37 23.81 -2.27
C GLY A 292 13.47 22.35 -2.74
N PRO A 293 14.70 21.82 -2.81
CA PRO A 293 14.97 20.48 -3.37
C PRO A 293 14.29 19.38 -2.55
N ASP A 294 14.11 19.64 -1.24
CA ASP A 294 13.53 18.71 -0.26
C ASP A 294 12.04 18.98 0.00
N THR A 295 11.46 19.97 -0.66
CA THR A 295 10.05 20.38 -0.42
C THR A 295 9.27 20.55 -1.72
N GLY A 296 9.93 20.61 -2.86
CA GLY A 296 9.28 20.75 -4.16
C GLY A 296 8.57 19.47 -4.64
N PRO A 297 7.81 19.58 -5.75
CA PRO A 297 6.99 18.49 -6.27
C PRO A 297 7.73 17.17 -6.47
N LEU A 298 9.00 17.22 -6.89
CA LEU A 298 9.81 16.02 -7.10
C LEU A 298 10.04 15.25 -5.80
N ARG A 299 10.45 15.94 -4.72
CA ARG A 299 10.69 15.28 -3.44
C ARG A 299 9.41 14.68 -2.88
N GLN A 300 8.31 15.44 -2.91
CA GLN A 300 7.02 14.98 -2.43
C GLN A 300 6.56 13.71 -3.19
N TYR A 301 6.74 13.69 -4.51
CA TYR A 301 6.43 12.54 -5.34
C TYR A 301 7.27 11.30 -4.96
N LEU A 302 8.58 11.46 -4.77
CA LEU A 302 9.48 10.37 -4.38
C LEU A 302 9.15 9.79 -2.99
N GLU A 303 8.86 10.66 -2.01
CA GLU A 303 8.47 10.27 -0.65
C GLU A 303 7.11 9.57 -0.60
N ARG A 304 6.23 9.87 -1.56
CA ARG A 304 4.92 9.21 -1.73
C ARG A 304 4.98 7.91 -2.54
N GLY A 305 6.17 7.41 -2.85
CA GLY A 305 6.35 6.15 -3.55
C GLY A 305 6.38 6.26 -5.08
N GLY A 306 6.40 7.48 -5.61
CA GLY A 306 6.68 7.74 -7.01
C GLY A 306 8.09 7.31 -7.41
N ARG A 307 8.27 6.96 -8.69
CA ARG A 307 9.56 6.58 -9.25
C ARG A 307 10.03 7.57 -10.30
N ILE A 308 11.29 7.97 -10.21
CA ILE A 308 12.01 8.64 -11.29
C ILE A 308 13.07 7.68 -11.83
N VAL A 309 13.00 7.39 -13.13
CA VAL A 309 14.04 6.64 -13.84
C VAL A 309 14.93 7.64 -14.57
N TRP A 310 16.06 7.96 -13.95
CA TRP A 310 17.08 8.84 -14.50
C TRP A 310 18.01 8.05 -15.41
N VAL A 311 18.03 8.43 -16.68
CA VAL A 311 18.77 7.74 -17.73
C VAL A 311 19.85 8.67 -18.25
N GLY A 312 21.11 8.24 -18.18
CA GLY A 312 22.22 9.00 -18.76
C GLY A 312 23.39 9.13 -17.82
N ASP A 313 24.07 10.27 -17.95
CA ASP A 313 25.10 10.64 -17.00
C ASP A 313 24.53 10.68 -15.57
N PRO A 314 25.36 10.41 -14.55
CA PRO A 314 24.93 10.50 -13.16
C PRO A 314 24.33 11.90 -12.93
N PRO A 315 23.28 12.01 -12.11
CA PRO A 315 22.60 13.28 -11.88
C PRO A 315 23.56 14.23 -11.17
N ARG A 316 24.36 14.97 -11.94
CA ARG A 316 25.35 15.95 -11.48
C ARG A 316 25.02 17.36 -11.97
N TRP A 317 23.78 17.50 -12.45
CA TRP A 317 23.14 18.63 -13.11
C TRP A 317 24.08 19.47 -13.96
N ALA A 318 24.02 19.21 -15.26
CA ALA A 318 24.62 20.07 -16.26
C ALA A 318 23.91 21.44 -16.21
N LEU A 319 24.57 22.44 -15.63
CA LEU A 319 24.13 23.83 -15.71
C LEU A 319 24.79 24.46 -16.93
N TRP A 320 23.98 24.85 -17.90
CA TRP A 320 24.47 25.69 -19.00
C TRP A 320 24.74 27.08 -18.44
N ASP A 321 25.99 27.52 -18.50
CA ASP A 321 26.38 28.90 -18.25
C ASP A 321 26.27 29.66 -19.59
N PRO A 322 25.22 30.50 -19.78
CA PRO A 322 25.02 31.20 -21.03
C PRO A 322 26.10 32.27 -21.29
N GLU A 323 26.72 32.81 -20.23
CA GLU A 323 27.76 33.83 -20.34
C GLU A 323 29.11 33.20 -20.71
N ALA A 324 29.46 32.07 -20.08
CA ALA A 324 30.71 31.37 -20.36
C ALA A 324 30.61 30.34 -21.49
N GLN A 325 29.42 30.13 -22.07
CA GLN A 325 29.14 29.15 -23.14
C GLN A 325 29.67 27.74 -22.82
N ARG A 326 29.60 27.34 -21.54
CA ARG A 326 30.12 26.05 -21.06
C ARG A 326 29.18 25.40 -20.07
N PHE A 327 29.37 24.11 -19.85
CA PHE A 327 28.66 23.37 -18.81
C PHE A 327 29.43 23.40 -17.50
N GLY A 328 28.73 23.75 -16.42
CA GLY A 328 29.13 23.48 -15.04
C GLY A 328 28.43 22.22 -14.50
N LEU A 329 28.96 21.66 -13.42
CA LEU A 329 28.33 20.58 -12.66
C LEU A 329 27.91 21.13 -11.30
N ASP A 330 26.67 20.85 -10.88
CA ASP A 330 26.15 21.20 -9.56
C ASP A 330 25.94 19.94 -8.71
N ILE A 331 27.05 19.42 -8.18
CA ILE A 331 27.08 18.19 -7.39
C ILE A 331 26.39 18.39 -6.03
N ALA A 332 26.51 19.58 -5.44
CA ALA A 332 25.92 19.88 -4.14
C ALA A 332 24.39 19.80 -4.22
N ARG A 333 23.84 20.47 -5.23
CA ARG A 333 22.41 20.51 -5.48
C ARG A 333 21.93 19.09 -5.83
N ALA A 334 22.65 18.34 -6.66
CA ALA A 334 22.32 16.95 -6.97
C ALA A 334 22.22 16.05 -5.73
N ARG A 335 23.13 16.25 -4.77
CA ARG A 335 23.13 15.56 -3.48
C ARG A 335 21.90 15.91 -2.65
N GLU A 336 21.42 17.15 -2.66
CA GLU A 336 20.21 17.55 -1.94
C GLU A 336 18.98 16.76 -2.44
N VAL A 337 18.81 16.61 -3.75
CA VAL A 337 17.66 15.84 -4.28
C VAL A 337 17.82 14.33 -4.13
N THR A 338 19.03 13.81 -4.33
CA THR A 338 19.24 12.35 -4.40
C THR A 338 19.69 11.72 -3.10
N ASP A 339 20.10 12.50 -2.09
CA ASP A 339 20.75 12.02 -0.86
C ASP A 339 21.95 11.09 -1.12
N VAL A 340 22.63 11.28 -2.27
CA VAL A 340 23.78 10.51 -2.73
C VAL A 340 24.90 11.47 -3.11
N ASP A 341 26.12 11.18 -2.64
CA ASP A 341 27.31 11.90 -3.06
C ASP A 341 27.82 11.36 -4.40
N HIS A 342 27.88 12.24 -5.40
CA HIS A 342 28.33 11.91 -6.77
C HIS A 342 29.81 12.23 -7.01
N ALA A 343 30.55 12.66 -5.98
CA ALA A 343 31.99 12.85 -6.02
C ALA A 343 32.74 11.61 -5.50
N PRO A 344 33.95 11.29 -6.01
CA PRO A 344 34.67 11.95 -7.11
C PRO A 344 34.20 11.47 -8.51
N TRP A 345 34.23 12.38 -9.49
CA TRP A 345 34.00 12.00 -10.89
C TRP A 345 35.25 11.33 -11.46
N VAL A 346 35.06 10.11 -11.97
CA VAL A 346 36.02 9.46 -12.85
C VAL A 346 35.48 9.58 -14.28
N SER A 347 36.22 10.26 -15.15
CA SER A 347 35.90 10.40 -16.58
C SER A 347 36.02 9.09 -17.33
N ASP A 348 36.77 8.14 -16.79
CA ASP A 348 37.05 6.87 -17.43
C ASP A 348 35.82 5.97 -17.42
N ALA A 349 35.66 5.29 -18.55
CA ALA A 349 34.57 4.39 -18.80
C ALA A 349 34.88 3.03 -18.16
N ARG A 350 33.97 2.51 -17.32
CA ARG A 350 34.15 1.29 -16.53
C ARG A 350 33.18 0.20 -16.93
N VAL A 351 33.56 -1.06 -16.73
CA VAL A 351 32.67 -2.20 -17.00
C VAL A 351 31.66 -2.35 -15.87
N HIS A 352 30.37 -2.25 -16.21
CA HIS A 352 29.26 -2.43 -15.29
C HIS A 352 28.65 -3.81 -15.49
N ARG A 353 28.35 -4.50 -14.38
CA ARG A 353 27.68 -5.82 -14.39
C ARG A 353 26.46 -5.81 -13.48
N PRO A 354 25.30 -6.30 -13.94
CA PRO A 354 24.11 -6.45 -13.10
C PRO A 354 24.38 -7.30 -11.86
N THR A 355 23.83 -6.87 -10.73
CA THR A 355 23.66 -7.70 -9.54
C THR A 355 22.44 -8.62 -9.72
N PRO A 356 22.20 -9.62 -8.85
CA PRO A 356 20.95 -10.38 -8.87
C PRO A 356 19.70 -9.49 -8.80
N ALA A 357 19.74 -8.38 -8.06
CA ALA A 357 18.66 -7.41 -8.01
C ALA A 357 18.49 -6.70 -9.38
N GLY A 358 19.58 -6.29 -10.02
CA GLY A 358 19.53 -5.73 -11.38
C GLY A 358 18.94 -6.70 -12.41
N VAL A 359 19.28 -7.98 -12.33
CA VAL A 359 18.71 -9.02 -13.22
C VAL A 359 17.21 -9.16 -13.00
N ALA A 360 16.75 -9.16 -11.74
CA ALA A 360 15.32 -9.17 -11.42
C ALA A 360 14.58 -7.94 -11.97
N TRP A 361 15.29 -6.82 -12.15
CA TRP A 361 14.79 -5.59 -12.75
C TRP A 361 14.93 -5.55 -14.29
N GLY A 362 15.42 -6.63 -14.91
CA GLY A 362 15.55 -6.75 -16.36
C GLY A 362 16.86 -6.20 -16.94
N LEU A 363 17.88 -5.94 -16.11
CA LEU A 363 19.23 -5.63 -16.58
C LEU A 363 19.96 -6.93 -16.93
N GLU A 364 20.64 -6.96 -18.07
CA GLU A 364 21.30 -8.17 -18.59
C GLU A 364 22.70 -7.85 -19.15
N GLY A 365 23.57 -8.86 -19.17
CA GLY A 365 24.89 -8.76 -19.78
C GLY A 365 25.87 -7.86 -19.02
N TRP A 366 26.53 -6.96 -19.74
CA TRP A 366 27.44 -5.93 -19.23
C TRP A 366 27.43 -4.75 -20.20
N TRP A 367 27.80 -3.57 -19.70
CA TRP A 367 27.95 -2.35 -20.50
C TRP A 367 29.06 -1.48 -19.93
N ILE A 368 29.43 -0.43 -20.65
CA ILE A 368 30.43 0.53 -20.20
C ILE A 368 29.75 1.81 -19.73
N GLY A 369 30.08 2.30 -18.54
CA GLY A 369 29.48 3.51 -17.99
C GLY A 369 30.46 4.36 -17.17
N PRO A 370 29.97 5.48 -16.61
CA PRO A 370 30.75 6.32 -15.71
C PRO A 370 30.96 5.62 -14.36
N GLY A 371 32.04 5.96 -13.65
CA GLY A 371 32.34 5.40 -12.33
C GLY A 371 31.17 5.52 -11.33
N GLY A 372 30.98 4.47 -10.52
CA GLY A 372 29.87 4.35 -9.59
C GLY A 372 29.98 5.21 -8.33
N VAL A 373 28.92 5.20 -7.52
CA VAL A 373 28.87 5.86 -6.19
C VAL A 373 29.14 4.86 -5.06
N ASP A 374 29.28 5.35 -3.83
CA ASP A 374 29.38 4.48 -2.65
C ASP A 374 28.15 3.54 -2.56
N PRO A 375 28.33 2.21 -2.56
CA PRO A 375 27.24 1.25 -2.44
C PRO A 375 26.38 1.41 -1.18
N THR A 376 26.94 1.96 -0.10
CA THR A 376 26.24 2.17 1.17
C THR A 376 25.34 3.42 1.16
N ALA A 377 25.54 4.31 0.18
CA ALA A 377 24.73 5.52 0.04
C ALA A 377 23.38 5.28 -0.67
N VAL A 378 23.18 4.10 -1.26
CA VAL A 378 22.01 3.75 -2.06
C VAL A 378 21.21 2.62 -1.41
N THR A 379 19.92 2.50 -1.74
CA THR A 379 19.03 1.49 -1.17
C THR A 379 19.20 0.13 -1.84
N THR A 380 19.44 0.12 -3.16
CA THR A 380 19.62 -1.12 -3.91
C THR A 380 20.63 -0.93 -5.01
N VAL A 381 21.68 -1.75 -5.02
CA VAL A 381 22.67 -1.78 -6.10
C VAL A 381 22.14 -2.68 -7.21
N LEU A 382 21.83 -2.10 -8.37
CA LEU A 382 21.35 -2.83 -9.55
C LEU A 382 22.52 -3.30 -10.43
N ALA A 383 23.62 -2.57 -10.46
CA ALA A 383 24.86 -2.99 -11.11
C ALA A 383 26.08 -2.48 -10.36
N SER A 384 27.19 -3.19 -10.47
CA SER A 384 28.48 -2.81 -9.89
C SER A 384 29.53 -2.57 -10.98
N ASP A 385 30.41 -1.60 -10.76
CA ASP A 385 31.61 -1.41 -11.59
C ASP A 385 32.74 -2.35 -11.14
N GLU A 386 33.85 -2.35 -11.87
CA GLU A 386 35.04 -3.17 -11.58
C GLU A 386 35.73 -2.87 -10.23
N GLU A 387 35.41 -1.74 -9.58
CA GLU A 387 35.87 -1.41 -8.23
C GLU A 387 34.83 -1.73 -7.15
N GLY A 388 33.71 -2.36 -7.53
CA GLY A 388 32.63 -2.71 -6.61
C GLY A 388 31.73 -1.54 -6.22
N ARG A 389 31.84 -0.39 -6.89
CA ARG A 389 30.99 0.79 -6.64
C ARG A 389 29.63 0.60 -7.29
N ALA A 390 28.60 1.28 -6.78
CA ALA A 390 27.25 1.20 -7.31
C ALA A 390 27.14 1.96 -8.64
N ALA A 391 26.99 1.21 -9.72
CA ALA A 391 27.11 1.67 -11.10
C ALA A 391 25.76 1.74 -11.84
N ALA A 392 24.71 1.19 -11.22
CA ALA A 392 23.30 1.48 -11.44
C ALA A 392 22.59 1.18 -10.11
N TRP A 393 21.62 1.98 -9.70
CA TRP A 393 21.07 1.87 -8.33
C TRP A 393 19.70 2.49 -8.14
N VAL A 394 19.07 2.12 -7.03
CA VAL A 394 17.84 2.71 -6.49
C VAL A 394 18.14 3.38 -5.16
N LYS A 395 17.59 4.57 -4.96
CA LYS A 395 17.51 5.27 -3.67
C LYS A 395 16.05 5.49 -3.31
N SER A 396 15.61 4.87 -2.21
CA SER A 396 14.27 5.05 -1.65
C SER A 396 14.25 6.24 -0.68
N PHE A 397 13.09 6.89 -0.63
CA PHE A 397 12.77 7.99 0.28
C PHE A 397 11.63 7.63 1.24
N GLY A 398 11.53 6.34 1.61
CA GLY A 398 10.52 5.82 2.53
C GLY A 398 9.27 5.24 1.85
N GLY A 399 9.21 5.26 0.53
CA GLY A 399 8.15 4.62 -0.26
C GLY A 399 8.31 3.09 -0.38
N PRO A 400 7.36 2.40 -1.07
CA PRO A 400 7.40 0.96 -1.29
C PRO A 400 8.71 0.48 -1.95
N PRO A 401 9.07 -0.82 -1.82
CA PRO A 401 10.26 -1.37 -2.47
C PRO A 401 10.33 -1.02 -3.96
N GLY A 402 11.46 -0.48 -4.40
CA GLY A 402 11.68 -0.07 -5.79
C GLY A 402 11.08 1.29 -6.18
N SER A 403 10.47 2.04 -5.25
CA SER A 403 10.16 3.46 -5.45
C SER A 403 11.37 4.37 -5.20
N GLY A 404 11.23 5.64 -5.56
CA GLY A 404 12.28 6.64 -5.39
C GLY A 404 13.10 6.88 -6.66
N TRP A 405 14.38 7.21 -6.48
CA TRP A 405 15.26 7.58 -7.57
C TRP A 405 15.99 6.35 -8.11
N VAL A 406 15.81 6.06 -9.39
CA VAL A 406 16.49 4.98 -10.08
C VAL A 406 17.45 5.57 -11.09
N TRP A 407 18.74 5.35 -10.91
CA TRP A 407 19.73 5.76 -11.90
C TRP A 407 20.18 4.57 -12.75
N LEU A 408 20.03 4.74 -14.06
CA LEU A 408 20.55 3.85 -15.09
C LEU A 408 21.54 4.63 -15.97
N PRO A 409 22.83 4.25 -16.00
CA PRO A 409 23.79 4.88 -16.88
C PRO A 409 23.44 4.59 -18.35
N VAL A 410 23.75 5.53 -19.24
CA VAL A 410 23.68 5.28 -20.68
C VAL A 410 25.08 5.03 -21.21
N ALA A 411 25.39 3.77 -21.46
CA ALA A 411 26.33 3.44 -22.51
C ALA A 411 25.65 3.74 -23.85
N THR A 412 26.38 4.10 -24.89
CA THR A 412 25.90 4.26 -26.28
C THR A 412 25.31 2.99 -26.91
N GLU A 413 24.86 2.02 -26.12
CA GLU A 413 24.43 0.69 -26.51
C GLU A 413 22.90 0.61 -26.64
N GLU A 414 22.44 0.20 -27.82
CA GLU A 414 21.03 -0.14 -28.10
C GLU A 414 20.47 -1.20 -27.13
N ARG A 415 21.33 -1.93 -26.43
CA ARG A 415 20.98 -2.98 -25.47
C ARG A 415 20.35 -2.47 -24.18
N LEU A 416 20.60 -1.22 -23.77
CA LEU A 416 20.06 -0.68 -22.52
C LEU A 416 18.63 -0.15 -22.66
N TRP A 417 18.18 0.18 -23.87
CA TRP A 417 16.84 0.75 -24.09
C TRP A 417 15.67 -0.18 -23.75
N PRO A 418 15.70 -1.47 -24.12
CA PRO A 418 14.69 -2.41 -23.64
C PRO A 418 14.69 -2.52 -22.11
N ALA A 419 15.85 -2.40 -21.48
CA ALA A 419 15.99 -2.50 -20.03
C ALA A 419 15.42 -1.27 -19.30
N VAL A 420 15.56 -0.06 -19.85
CA VAL A 420 14.96 1.17 -19.28
C VAL A 420 13.44 1.04 -19.18
N ALA A 421 12.78 0.56 -20.24
CA ALA A 421 11.34 0.34 -20.20
C ALA A 421 10.96 -0.71 -19.15
N ARG A 422 11.67 -1.85 -19.11
CA ARG A 422 11.43 -2.90 -18.11
C ARG A 422 11.62 -2.40 -16.69
N VAL A 423 12.64 -1.58 -16.42
CA VAL A 423 12.89 -0.96 -15.11
C VAL A 423 11.79 0.05 -14.75
N ALA A 424 11.32 0.84 -15.71
CA ALA A 424 10.21 1.76 -15.49
C ALA A 424 8.90 1.02 -15.16
N GLU A 425 8.68 -0.13 -15.80
CA GLU A 425 7.49 -0.96 -15.62
C GLU A 425 7.58 -1.89 -14.39
N ALA A 426 8.80 -2.21 -13.91
CA ALA A 426 9.06 -3.19 -12.85
C ALA A 426 8.35 -2.82 -11.54
N GLY A 427 7.41 -3.65 -11.08
CA GLY A 427 6.65 -3.39 -9.85
C GLY A 427 5.64 -2.25 -9.92
N ILE A 428 5.39 -1.67 -11.12
CA ILE A 428 4.31 -0.72 -11.37
C ILE A 428 3.21 -1.38 -12.22
N LEU A 429 3.59 -2.16 -13.23
CA LEU A 429 2.64 -2.84 -14.13
C LEU A 429 2.41 -4.32 -13.80
N VAL A 430 3.17 -4.86 -12.85
CA VAL A 430 3.01 -6.23 -12.37
C VAL A 430 2.58 -6.13 -10.92
N ALA A 431 1.32 -6.49 -10.65
CA ALA A 431 0.86 -6.74 -9.28
C ALA A 431 1.80 -7.81 -8.67
N PHE A 432 2.45 -7.45 -7.57
CA PHE A 432 3.30 -8.36 -6.79
C PHE A 432 2.72 -8.53 -5.40
#